data_AF-A0A6C1KGT4-F1
#
_entry.id   AF-A0A6C1KGT4-F1
#
_cell.length_a   1.000
_cell.length_b   1.000
_cell.length_c   1.000
_cell.angle_alpha   90.00
_cell.angle_beta   90.00
_cell.angle_gamma   90.00
#
_symmetry.space_group_name_H-M   'P 1'
#
loop_
_entity.id
_entity.type
_entity.pdbx_description
1 polymer ?
#
loop_
_entity_poly.entity_id
_entity_poly.type
_entity_poly.pdbx_seq_one_letter_code
_entity_poly.pdbx_strand_id
1 'polypeptide(L)'
;MSAPALSEDPASIVQAAPEAAEAVHAPAPSAGRGAAAPAPERWSGSPACPKEKISGGQYNRCLFEATRTSEQALEAELANAFTVIEARNDLQGVQRARWKTMLDEAQSRFLLYRNFDCQSVAPFEGPRGIGNFEQRALCLMEANTRRAGELRARYGRPPAPGGAAALAQGPQDRPGTWTHTVPPLAE
;
A
#
# COMPACT_ATOMS: atom_id res chain seq x y z
N MET A 1 54.56 34.80 16.95
CA MET A 1 53.84 35.74 17.83
C MET A 1 52.38 35.67 17.40
N SER A 2 51.63 34.69 17.90
CA SER A 2 50.86 34.69 19.18
C SER A 2 49.39 34.99 18.89
N ALA A 3 48.54 33.99 19.11
CA ALA A 3 47.10 34.11 19.20
C ALA A 3 46.69 34.90 20.47
N PRO A 4 45.40 35.25 20.58
CA PRO A 4 44.68 34.75 21.74
C PRO A 4 43.33 34.11 21.41
N ALA A 5 43.01 33.10 22.20
CA ALA A 5 41.72 32.44 22.33
C ALA A 5 40.97 32.99 23.55
N LEU A 6 39.64 33.10 23.46
CA LEU A 6 38.67 33.11 24.57
C LEU A 6 37.41 32.44 23.98
N SER A 7 37.10 31.15 24.16
CA SER A 7 36.60 30.42 25.33
C SER A 7 35.38 31.07 26.01
N GLU A 8 34.18 30.70 25.57
CA GLU A 8 32.93 30.89 26.32
C GLU A 8 32.34 29.52 26.65
N ASP A 9 32.42 29.15 27.93
CA ASP A 9 31.84 27.95 28.54
C ASP A 9 30.34 28.17 28.81
N PRO A 10 29.44 27.28 28.33
CA PRO A 10 28.02 27.34 28.66
C PRO A 10 27.76 26.62 29.99
N ALA A 11 28.13 27.24 31.11
CA ALA A 11 27.82 26.74 32.45
C ALA A 11 27.40 27.87 33.40
N SER A 12 26.21 28.45 33.20
CA SER A 12 25.46 29.16 34.25
C SER A 12 24.11 29.66 33.75
N ILE A 13 23.08 28.81 33.77
CA ILE A 13 21.70 29.23 34.10
C ILE A 13 21.04 28.08 34.86
N VAL A 14 21.18 28.09 36.19
CA VAL A 14 20.31 27.38 37.12
C VAL A 14 19.55 28.45 37.89
N GLN A 15 18.23 28.50 37.69
CA GLN A 15 17.22 29.10 38.59
C GLN A 15 15.86 28.67 38.01
N ALA A 16 15.20 27.66 38.57
CA ALA A 16 14.35 27.66 39.76
C ALA A 16 12.89 27.49 39.31
N ALA A 17 12.35 26.29 39.54
CA ALA A 17 10.97 25.92 39.23
C ALA A 17 9.98 26.56 40.22
N PRO A 18 8.78 26.98 39.78
CA PRO A 18 7.69 27.21 40.69
C PRO A 18 6.92 25.91 40.95
N GLU A 19 6.88 25.59 42.25
CA GLU A 19 5.89 24.89 43.06
C GLU A 19 4.67 24.24 42.38
N ALA A 20 4.45 23.00 42.82
CA ALA A 20 3.33 22.13 42.50
C ALA A 20 1.98 22.76 42.87
N ALA A 21 1.10 22.91 41.88
CA ALA A 21 -0.33 23.05 42.10
C ALA A 21 -0.95 21.65 42.21
N GLU A 22 -1.51 21.40 43.38
CA GLU A 22 -2.23 20.21 43.82
C GLU A 22 -3.44 19.93 42.90
N ALA A 23 -3.31 18.94 42.01
CA ALA A 23 -4.44 18.39 41.26
C ALA A 23 -5.15 17.34 42.12
N VAL A 24 -6.33 17.70 42.61
CA VAL A 24 -7.27 16.84 43.34
C VAL A 24 -7.46 15.52 42.59
N HIS A 25 -7.06 14.42 43.24
CA HIS A 25 -7.25 13.05 42.76
C HIS A 25 -8.74 12.68 42.86
N ALA A 26 -9.48 12.80 41.75
CA ALA A 26 -10.78 12.16 41.63
C ALA A 26 -10.55 10.64 41.48
N PRO A 27 -11.23 9.77 42.25
CA PRO A 27 -11.10 8.33 42.06
C PRO A 27 -11.65 7.97 40.68
N ALA A 28 -10.78 7.46 39.81
CA ALA A 28 -11.21 6.86 38.56
C ALA A 28 -12.21 5.75 38.87
N PRO A 29 -13.37 5.68 38.19
CA PRO A 29 -14.27 4.56 38.36
C PRO A 29 -13.51 3.30 37.95
N SER A 30 -13.43 2.34 38.86
CA SER A 30 -12.97 0.98 38.61
C SER A 30 -13.88 0.34 37.58
N ALA A 31 -13.67 0.64 36.30
CA ALA A 31 -14.24 -0.10 35.20
C ALA A 31 -13.69 -1.52 35.34
N GLY A 32 -14.57 -2.44 35.75
CA GLY A 32 -14.26 -3.86 35.79
C GLY A 32 -13.59 -4.23 34.48
N ARG A 33 -12.47 -4.97 34.59
CA ARG A 33 -11.83 -5.63 33.45
C ARG A 33 -12.82 -6.65 32.91
N GLY A 34 -13.80 -6.18 32.13
CA GLY A 34 -14.44 -7.01 31.13
C GLY A 34 -13.32 -7.46 30.22
N ALA A 35 -13.03 -8.76 30.23
CA ALA A 35 -12.12 -9.34 29.28
C ALA A 35 -12.65 -8.97 27.89
N ALA A 36 -12.00 -8.00 27.25
CA ALA A 36 -12.26 -7.72 25.85
C ALA A 36 -12.03 -9.03 25.11
N ALA A 37 -13.02 -9.47 24.34
CA ALA A 37 -12.83 -10.61 23.45
C ALA A 37 -11.56 -10.34 22.62
N PRO A 38 -10.68 -11.34 22.43
CA PRO A 38 -9.47 -11.13 21.65
C PRO A 38 -9.90 -10.59 20.28
N ALA A 39 -9.32 -9.45 19.89
CA ALA A 39 -9.53 -8.92 18.55
C ALA A 39 -9.24 -10.03 17.54
N PRO A 40 -10.05 -10.18 16.47
CA PRO A 40 -9.83 -11.22 15.49
C PRO A 40 -8.39 -11.12 14.97
N GLU A 41 -7.69 -12.25 14.92
CA GLU A 41 -6.34 -12.30 14.39
C GLU A 41 -6.36 -11.76 12.96
N ARG A 42 -5.68 -10.63 12.73
CA ARG A 42 -5.69 -9.91 11.44
C ARG A 42 -5.24 -10.83 10.30
N TRP A 43 -4.32 -11.72 10.60
CA TRP A 43 -3.63 -12.57 9.65
C TRP A 43 -4.02 -14.04 9.84
N SER A 44 -5.20 -14.40 9.33
CA SER A 44 -5.58 -15.81 9.24
C SER A 44 -4.66 -16.56 8.27
N GLY A 45 -4.37 -17.84 8.58
CA GLY A 45 -3.51 -18.67 7.74
C GLY A 45 -3.97 -18.73 6.29
N SER A 46 -3.02 -18.93 5.36
CA SER A 46 -3.33 -19.00 3.93
C SER A 46 -3.84 -20.40 3.55
N PRO A 47 -4.95 -20.52 2.78
CA PRO A 47 -5.40 -21.82 2.27
C PRO A 47 -4.38 -22.45 1.30
N ALA A 48 -3.49 -21.65 0.70
CA ALA A 48 -2.39 -22.16 -0.13
C ALA A 48 -1.34 -22.94 0.68
N CYS A 49 -1.21 -22.65 1.98
CA CYS A 49 -0.26 -23.27 2.88
C CYS A 49 -0.99 -23.79 4.13
N PRO A 50 -1.57 -25.01 4.08
CA PRO A 50 -2.36 -25.55 5.19
C PRO A 50 -1.45 -25.93 6.37
N LYS A 51 -1.30 -25.01 7.33
CA LYS A 51 -0.38 -25.10 8.48
C LYS A 51 -0.55 -26.38 9.30
N GLU A 52 -1.77 -26.89 9.40
CA GLU A 52 -2.12 -28.09 10.17
C GLU A 52 -1.74 -29.40 9.46
N LYS A 53 -1.48 -29.35 8.15
CA LYS A 53 -1.24 -30.53 7.31
C LYS A 53 0.23 -30.74 6.93
N ILE A 54 1.09 -29.76 7.21
CA ILE A 54 2.51 -29.79 6.80
C ILE A 54 3.43 -29.44 7.99
N SER A 55 4.66 -29.93 7.94
CA SER A 55 5.65 -29.62 8.99
C SER A 55 6.05 -28.15 8.98
N GLY A 56 6.56 -27.60 10.10
CA GLY A 56 6.93 -26.19 10.20
C GLY A 56 7.96 -25.72 9.17
N GLY A 57 8.95 -26.56 8.83
CA GLY A 57 9.91 -26.25 7.75
C GLY A 57 9.26 -26.21 6.37
N GLN A 58 8.35 -27.14 6.08
CA GLN A 58 7.58 -27.16 4.83
C GLN A 58 6.61 -25.97 4.76
N TYR A 59 6.04 -25.55 5.89
CA TYR A 59 5.18 -24.38 5.98
C TYR A 59 5.91 -23.09 5.59
N ASN A 60 7.10 -22.85 6.16
CA ASN A 60 7.88 -21.66 5.80
C ASN A 60 8.28 -21.64 4.32
N ARG A 61 8.65 -22.82 3.77
CA ARG A 61 8.92 -22.95 2.34
C ARG A 61 7.69 -22.65 1.49
N CYS A 62 6.54 -23.20 1.86
CA CYS A 62 5.27 -22.94 1.17
C CYS A 62 4.95 -21.44 1.17
N LEU A 63 5.06 -20.77 2.32
CA LEU A 63 4.81 -19.33 2.43
C LEU A 63 5.75 -18.50 1.55
N PHE A 64 7.04 -18.88 1.49
CA PHE A 64 8.00 -18.23 0.61
C PHE A 64 7.60 -18.38 -0.87
N GLU A 65 7.29 -19.60 -1.30
CA GLU A 65 6.86 -19.90 -2.68
C GLU A 65 5.56 -19.16 -3.01
N ALA A 66 4.57 -19.18 -2.11
CA ALA A 66 3.29 -18.50 -2.29
C ALA A 66 3.42 -16.97 -2.35
N THR A 67 4.32 -16.39 -1.56
CA THR A 67 4.66 -14.96 -1.64
C THR A 67 5.21 -14.61 -3.01
N ARG A 68 6.21 -15.35 -3.50
CA ARG A 68 6.78 -15.16 -4.84
C ARG A 68 5.73 -15.31 -5.94
N THR A 69 4.86 -16.32 -5.85
CA THR A 69 3.77 -16.50 -6.82
C THR A 69 2.81 -15.32 -6.82
N SER A 70 2.47 -14.76 -5.65
CA SER A 70 1.61 -13.57 -5.56
C SER A 70 2.26 -12.33 -6.20
N GLU A 71 3.58 -12.18 -6.08
CA GLU A 71 4.32 -11.07 -6.70
C GLU A 71 4.31 -11.19 -8.22
N GLN A 72 4.60 -12.39 -8.75
CA GLN A 72 4.52 -12.67 -10.19
C GLN A 72 3.11 -12.44 -10.74
N ALA A 73 2.07 -12.82 -9.99
CA ALA A 73 0.69 -12.57 -10.40
C ALA A 73 0.38 -11.07 -10.45
N LEU A 74 0.87 -10.28 -9.48
CA LEU A 74 0.73 -8.82 -9.49
C LEU A 74 1.46 -8.18 -10.68
N GLU A 75 2.70 -8.60 -10.95
CA GLU A 75 3.47 -8.12 -12.11
C GLU A 75 2.77 -8.42 -13.43
N ALA A 76 2.21 -9.63 -13.57
CA ALA A 76 1.44 -10.01 -14.75
C ALA A 76 0.20 -9.12 -14.95
N GLU A 77 -0.53 -8.77 -13.88
CA GLU A 77 -1.68 -7.86 -14.00
C GLU A 77 -1.29 -6.41 -14.31
N LEU A 78 -0.12 -5.94 -13.85
CA LEU A 78 0.39 -4.63 -14.25
C LEU A 78 0.76 -4.62 -15.74
N ALA A 79 1.45 -5.66 -16.22
CA ALA A 79 1.77 -5.81 -17.63
C ALA A 79 0.49 -5.85 -18.49
N ASN A 80 -0.53 -6.61 -18.06
CA ASN A 80 -1.85 -6.64 -18.71
C ASN A 80 -2.47 -5.24 -18.79
N ALA A 81 -2.42 -4.47 -17.69
CA ALA A 81 -2.94 -3.11 -17.67
C ALA A 81 -2.24 -2.22 -18.72
N PHE A 82 -0.93 -2.31 -18.87
CA PHE A 82 -0.20 -1.58 -19.91
C PHE A 82 -0.59 -2.02 -21.32
N THR A 83 -0.79 -3.31 -21.57
CA THR A 83 -1.28 -3.81 -22.86
C THR A 83 -2.68 -3.26 -23.18
N VAL A 84 -3.58 -3.24 -22.19
CA VAL A 84 -4.94 -2.69 -22.36
C VAL A 84 -4.89 -1.20 -22.67
N ILE A 85 -4.04 -0.43 -21.96
CA ILE A 85 -3.87 0.99 -22.24
C ILE A 85 -3.32 1.21 -23.65
N GLU A 86 -2.33 0.43 -24.08
CA GLU A 86 -1.74 0.59 -25.41
C GLU A 86 -2.74 0.29 -26.54
N ALA A 87 -3.64 -0.68 -26.33
CA ALA A 87 -4.67 -1.04 -27.30
C ALA A 87 -5.78 0.02 -27.49
N ARG A 88 -5.79 1.10 -26.70
CA ARG A 88 -6.76 2.21 -26.82
C ARG A 88 -6.43 3.12 -27.99
N ASN A 89 -6.89 2.70 -29.18
CA ASN A 89 -6.74 3.44 -30.44
C ASN A 89 -7.58 4.73 -30.50
N ASP A 90 -8.56 4.86 -29.61
CA ASP A 90 -9.37 6.07 -29.43
C ASP A 90 -8.62 7.22 -28.71
N LEU A 91 -7.47 6.93 -28.10
CA LEU A 91 -6.63 7.92 -27.43
C LEU A 91 -5.45 8.34 -28.28
N GLN A 92 -4.97 9.56 -28.09
CA GLN A 92 -3.69 9.99 -28.66
C GLN A 92 -2.52 9.30 -27.95
N GLY A 93 -1.40 9.11 -28.65
CA GLY A 93 -0.20 8.47 -28.07
C GLY A 93 0.29 9.14 -26.79
N VAL A 94 0.26 10.48 -26.73
CA VAL A 94 0.66 11.25 -25.53
C VAL A 94 -0.27 10.97 -24.34
N GLN A 95 -1.57 10.79 -24.58
CA GLN A 95 -2.53 10.45 -23.52
C GLN A 95 -2.27 9.04 -22.97
N ARG A 96 -2.04 8.06 -23.85
CA ARG A 96 -1.66 6.69 -23.44
C ARG A 96 -0.35 6.68 -22.65
N ALA A 97 0.66 7.41 -23.12
CA ALA A 97 1.96 7.51 -22.44
C ALA A 97 1.79 8.09 -21.03
N ARG A 98 1.10 9.23 -20.89
CA ARG A 98 0.84 9.85 -19.59
C ARG A 98 0.08 8.91 -18.65
N TRP A 99 -0.92 8.20 -19.14
CA TRP A 99 -1.65 7.22 -18.32
C TRP A 99 -0.73 6.12 -17.82
N LYS A 100 0.07 5.49 -18.70
CA LYS A 100 1.03 4.46 -18.29
C LYS A 100 2.02 4.98 -17.24
N THR A 101 2.59 6.17 -17.44
CA THR A 101 3.49 6.79 -16.46
C THR A 101 2.82 6.98 -15.10
N MET A 102 1.59 7.49 -15.06
CA MET A 102 0.89 7.67 -13.78
C MET A 102 0.51 6.35 -13.11
N LEU A 103 0.19 5.31 -13.89
CA LEU A 103 -0.09 3.98 -13.36
C LEU A 103 1.16 3.32 -12.77
N ASP A 104 2.28 3.42 -13.48
CA ASP A 104 3.59 2.94 -13.01
C ASP A 104 4.00 3.62 -11.70
N GLU A 105 3.85 4.95 -11.65
CA GLU A 105 4.17 5.77 -10.48
C GLU A 105 3.24 5.48 -9.29
N ALA A 106 1.97 5.13 -9.55
CA ALA A 106 1.05 4.62 -8.53
C ALA A 106 1.45 3.22 -8.03
N GLN A 107 1.92 2.35 -8.91
CA GLN A 107 2.39 1.01 -8.55
C GLN A 107 3.67 1.06 -7.70
N SER A 108 4.61 1.94 -8.04
CA SER A 108 5.82 2.18 -7.24
C SER A 108 5.49 2.61 -5.81
N ARG A 109 4.53 3.53 -5.63
CA ARG A 109 4.05 3.93 -4.29
C ARG A 109 3.35 2.80 -3.55
N PHE A 110 2.57 1.98 -4.26
CA PHE A 110 1.97 0.79 -3.66
C PHE A 110 3.04 -0.16 -3.11
N LEU A 111 4.09 -0.45 -3.89
CA LEU A 111 5.17 -1.34 -3.45
C LEU A 111 5.90 -0.77 -2.22
N LEU A 112 6.14 0.54 -2.19
CA LEU A 112 6.74 1.21 -1.03
C LEU A 112 5.86 1.06 0.21
N TYR A 113 4.58 1.42 0.11
CA TYR A 113 3.61 1.27 1.20
C TYR A 113 3.54 -0.18 1.68
N ARG A 114 3.34 -1.14 0.76
CA ARG A 114 3.27 -2.57 1.04
C ARG A 114 4.50 -3.05 1.80
N ASN A 115 5.69 -2.64 1.37
CA ASN A 115 6.93 -3.07 2.00
C ASN A 115 7.04 -2.53 3.43
N PHE A 116 6.69 -1.26 3.68
CA PHE A 116 6.67 -0.71 5.04
C PHE A 116 5.62 -1.40 5.92
N ASP A 117 4.40 -1.56 5.43
CA ASP A 117 3.32 -2.21 6.18
C ASP A 117 3.70 -3.66 6.53
N CYS A 118 4.09 -4.45 5.52
CA CYS A 118 4.34 -5.87 5.72
C CYS A 118 5.68 -6.19 6.39
N GLN A 119 6.72 -5.37 6.26
CA GLN A 119 8.01 -5.66 6.89
C GLN A 119 8.19 -4.99 8.26
N SER A 120 7.56 -3.84 8.48
CA SER A 120 7.75 -3.02 9.68
C SER A 120 6.53 -2.98 10.61
N VAL A 121 5.32 -3.28 10.13
CA VAL A 121 4.10 -3.26 10.97
C VAL A 121 3.60 -4.68 11.23
N ALA A 122 3.30 -5.44 10.18
CA ALA A 122 2.72 -6.78 10.27
C ALA A 122 3.42 -7.76 11.24
N PRO A 123 4.78 -7.77 11.41
CA PRO A 123 5.44 -8.65 12.37
C PRO A 123 4.98 -8.51 13.82
N PHE A 124 4.43 -7.34 14.17
CA PHE A 124 3.98 -6.99 15.52
C PHE A 124 2.50 -7.29 15.75
N GLU A 125 1.75 -7.65 14.72
CA GLU A 125 0.30 -7.82 14.77
C GLU A 125 -0.14 -9.27 15.04
N GLY A 126 0.82 -10.21 14.99
CA GLY A 126 0.58 -11.61 15.34
C GLY A 126 0.78 -11.90 16.83
N PRO A 127 0.30 -13.06 17.32
CA PRO A 127 0.28 -13.42 18.75
C PRO A 127 1.66 -13.57 19.42
N ARG A 128 2.77 -13.40 18.70
CA ARG A 128 4.15 -13.56 19.22
C ARG A 128 5.07 -12.34 19.01
N GLY A 129 4.53 -11.18 18.62
CA GLY A 129 5.09 -9.86 18.87
C GLY A 129 6.49 -9.46 18.36
N ILE A 130 7.36 -10.35 17.86
CA ILE A 130 8.68 -9.95 17.31
C ILE A 130 9.06 -10.87 16.14
N GLY A 131 9.30 -10.27 14.96
CA GLY A 131 10.07 -10.90 13.86
C GLY A 131 9.42 -12.08 13.14
N ASN A 132 8.09 -12.26 13.21
CA ASN A 132 7.46 -13.45 12.65
C ASN A 132 7.39 -13.40 11.11
N PHE A 133 8.18 -14.26 10.45
CA PHE A 133 8.16 -14.50 9.00
C PHE A 133 6.75 -14.78 8.47
N GLU A 134 5.93 -15.51 9.23
CA GLU A 134 4.55 -15.85 8.85
C GLU A 134 3.71 -14.60 8.61
N GLN A 135 3.74 -13.64 9.53
CA GLN A 135 2.93 -12.42 9.44
C GLN A 135 3.35 -11.54 8.26
N ARG A 136 4.67 -11.48 7.99
CA ARG A 136 5.21 -10.80 6.81
C ARG A 136 4.71 -11.43 5.52
N ALA A 137 4.79 -12.76 5.42
CA ALA A 137 4.38 -13.49 4.23
C ALA A 137 2.87 -13.36 3.97
N LEU A 138 2.04 -13.52 5.00
CA LEU A 138 0.58 -13.37 4.89
C LEU A 138 0.19 -11.95 4.45
N CYS A 139 0.80 -10.92 5.03
CA CYS A 139 0.59 -9.53 4.61
C CYS A 139 0.96 -9.29 3.14
N LEU A 140 2.14 -9.76 2.72
CA LEU A 140 2.60 -9.60 1.34
C LEU A 140 1.64 -10.28 0.36
N MET A 141 1.24 -11.52 0.65
CA MET A 141 0.32 -12.29 -0.18
C MET A 141 -1.05 -11.60 -0.31
N GLU A 142 -1.61 -11.12 0.81
CA GLU A 142 -2.90 -10.43 0.79
C GLU A 142 -2.81 -9.13 -0.01
N ALA A 143 -1.82 -8.28 0.28
CA ALA A 143 -1.64 -7.01 -0.39
C ALA A 143 -1.44 -7.18 -1.90
N ASN A 144 -0.60 -8.14 -2.31
CA ASN A 144 -0.37 -8.46 -3.72
C ASN A 144 -1.64 -8.97 -4.39
N THR A 145 -2.36 -9.90 -3.75
CA THR A 145 -3.60 -10.48 -4.29
C THR A 145 -4.68 -9.42 -4.46
N ARG A 146 -4.84 -8.53 -3.45
CA ARG A 146 -5.79 -7.42 -3.50
C ARG A 146 -5.46 -6.47 -4.64
N ARG A 147 -4.21 -6.03 -4.75
CA ARG A 147 -3.76 -5.11 -5.80
C ARG A 147 -3.90 -5.72 -7.20
N ALA A 148 -3.54 -7.00 -7.36
CA ALA A 148 -3.75 -7.73 -8.60
C ALA A 148 -5.24 -7.81 -8.97
N GLY A 149 -6.11 -8.03 -7.97
CA GLY A 149 -7.56 -8.00 -8.14
C GLY A 149 -8.09 -6.64 -8.58
N GLU A 150 -7.59 -5.54 -8.00
CA GLU A 150 -7.94 -4.17 -8.41
C GLU A 150 -7.54 -3.89 -9.87
N LEU A 151 -6.31 -4.24 -10.25
CA LEU A 151 -5.83 -4.08 -11.62
C LEU A 151 -6.69 -4.90 -12.60
N ARG A 152 -6.95 -6.17 -12.27
CA ARG A 152 -7.78 -7.05 -13.09
C ARG A 152 -9.21 -6.53 -13.23
N ALA A 153 -9.81 -6.04 -12.16
CA ALA A 153 -11.17 -5.47 -12.20
C ALA A 153 -11.22 -4.19 -13.05
N ARG A 154 -10.16 -3.38 -13.02
CA ARG A 154 -10.11 -2.11 -13.74
C ARG A 154 -9.78 -2.25 -15.22
N TYR A 155 -8.86 -3.14 -15.57
CA TYR A 155 -8.33 -3.27 -16.94
C TYR A 155 -8.84 -4.52 -17.66
N GLY A 156 -9.39 -5.49 -16.95
CA GLY A 156 -9.90 -6.73 -17.53
C GLY A 156 -8.78 -7.59 -18.11
N ARG A 157 -9.14 -8.43 -19.08
CA ARG A 157 -8.19 -9.27 -19.83
C ARG A 157 -7.62 -8.46 -21.01
N PRO A 158 -6.32 -8.56 -21.32
CA PRO A 158 -5.78 -7.94 -22.52
C PRO A 158 -6.53 -8.42 -23.78
N PRO A 159 -6.73 -7.55 -24.77
CA PRO A 159 -7.37 -7.95 -26.02
C PRO A 159 -6.52 -9.02 -26.72
N ALA A 160 -7.18 -10.00 -27.34
CA ALA A 160 -6.49 -11.01 -28.13
C ALA A 160 -5.65 -10.35 -29.24
N PRO A 161 -4.47 -10.89 -29.58
CA PRO A 161 -3.67 -10.36 -30.69
C PRO A 161 -4.51 -10.36 -31.97
N GLY A 162 -4.75 -9.16 -32.54
CA GLY A 162 -5.61 -8.93 -33.70
C GLY A 162 -7.02 -8.38 -33.41
N GLY A 163 -7.47 -8.31 -32.16
CA GLY A 163 -8.82 -7.86 -31.77
C GLY A 163 -9.04 -6.35 -31.69
N ALA A 164 -7.99 -5.54 -31.87
CA ALA A 164 -8.06 -4.08 -31.74
C ALA A 164 -8.95 -3.40 -32.80
N ALA A 165 -9.34 -4.12 -33.86
CA ALA A 165 -10.26 -3.64 -34.88
C ALA A 165 -11.74 -3.62 -34.42
N ALA A 166 -12.12 -4.37 -33.37
CA ALA A 166 -13.52 -4.49 -32.95
C ALA A 166 -14.00 -3.34 -32.03
N LEU A 167 -13.10 -2.52 -31.50
CA LEU A 167 -13.44 -1.36 -30.66
C LEU A 167 -13.39 -0.03 -31.43
N ALA A 168 -13.36 -0.07 -32.76
CA ALA A 168 -13.44 1.10 -33.64
C ALA A 168 -14.84 1.76 -33.67
N GLN A 169 -15.59 1.69 -32.58
CA GLN A 169 -16.68 2.62 -32.34
C GLN A 169 -16.04 3.85 -31.70
N GLY A 170 -15.98 4.93 -32.46
CA GLY A 170 -15.43 6.22 -32.04
C GLY A 170 -16.03 6.75 -30.73
N PRO A 171 -15.63 7.95 -30.28
CA PRO A 171 -16.03 8.48 -28.99
C PRO A 171 -17.55 8.46 -28.85
N GLN A 172 -18.07 7.59 -27.98
CA GLN A 172 -19.48 7.67 -27.59
C GLN A 172 -19.60 8.75 -26.53
N ASP A 173 -20.45 9.75 -26.80
CA ASP A 173 -20.82 10.77 -25.83
C ASP A 173 -21.34 10.10 -24.56
N ARG A 174 -20.55 10.21 -23.49
CA ARG A 174 -21.01 9.87 -22.14
C ARG A 174 -21.58 11.12 -21.51
N PRO A 175 -22.86 11.14 -21.09
CA PRO A 175 -23.41 12.26 -20.35
C PRO A 175 -22.75 12.29 -18.96
N GLY A 176 -21.77 13.17 -18.81
CA GLY A 176 -20.97 13.30 -17.59
C GLY A 176 -20.04 14.50 -17.66
N THR A 177 -20.63 15.67 -17.40
CA THR A 177 -20.05 16.89 -16.84
C THR A 177 -18.56 17.14 -17.13
N TRP A 178 -18.27 18.03 -18.08
CA TRP A 178 -17.33 19.16 -18.02
C TRP A 178 -16.97 19.56 -19.44
N THR A 179 -17.91 20.20 -20.15
CA THR A 179 -17.60 21.02 -21.33
C THR A 179 -18.15 22.40 -21.06
N HIS A 180 -17.29 23.33 -20.64
CA HIS A 180 -17.56 24.74 -20.86
C HIS A 180 -17.54 24.94 -22.38
N THR A 181 -18.68 25.30 -22.95
CA THR A 181 -18.76 25.73 -24.35
C THR A 181 -17.98 27.04 -24.48
N VAL A 182 -16.87 27.00 -25.23
CA VAL A 182 -16.21 28.23 -25.70
C VAL A 182 -17.15 28.85 -26.74
N PRO A 183 -17.63 30.09 -26.57
CA PRO A 183 -18.42 30.77 -27.60
C PRO A 183 -17.55 31.03 -28.83
N PRO A 184 -18.11 31.00 -30.05
CA PRO A 184 -17.36 31.36 -31.24
C PRO A 184 -16.88 32.82 -31.14
N LEU A 185 -15.65 33.07 -31.57
CA LEU A 185 -15.12 34.42 -31.78
C LEU A 185 -16.02 35.10 -32.82
N ALA A 186 -16.64 36.22 -32.42
CA ALA A 186 -17.32 37.10 -33.36
C ALA A 186 -16.28 37.74 -34.28
N GLU A 187 -16.51 37.66 -35.59
CA GLU A 187 -15.83 38.48 -36.61
C GLU A 187 -16.14 39.97 -36.46
#